data_AF-A0A831Z282-F1
#
_entry.id   AF-A0A831Z282-F1
#
_cell.length_a   1.000
_cell.length_b   1.000
_cell.length_c   1.000
_cell.angle_alpha   90.00
_cell.angle_beta   90.00
_cell.angle_gamma   90.00
#
_symmetry.space_group_name_H-M   'P 1'
#
loop_
_entity.id
_entity.type
_entity.pdbx_description
1 polymer ?
#
loop_
_entity_poly.entity_id
_entity_poly.type
_entity_poly.pdbx_seq_one_letter_code
_entity_poly.pdbx_strand_id
1 'polypeptide(L)'
;MGGERPRPRFAELGGKMASKLIPPEEGPSPVRMIERRLKERLIGQDRAIREITRALERAYAGLKNPDHPVAVLAFFGPTGTGKTLAAEVLADSFPKRRVWRCSRYQECHFEITAEELQKTGEGSPKSCPAHAQRANAIVRVDRIELPNIWVIDCGGMGASLDHAVTVLVGSPPSYVGHDTPPLFTGKAPKVVLFDEAEKALLTESWHGGSSFTNILLKILDKGKIRNNHGEIVDFTNSVIILTGNLGAGEILREFHAKLGFATSGKPKKDFLHMTDEEIAEMNERIYSVVKEKAERDLAPEFLNRLDRLVVFHFLTRRDYEAILGNEIAKVQQRILQAVQGGKVPPFVLTFSPEATQFLLRESMADRRFGARPMIRVLEKRVVTPLSVLVNNKMIEAADHLEARVEKGSGEEDPGEKEMIVFYRFPPSEDPLLLSPPKLRRRRTSSPEGGSA
;
A
#
# COMPACT_ATOMS: atom_id res chain seq x y z
N MET A 1 23.66 31.57 -41.89
CA MET A 1 23.39 31.92 -40.47
C MET A 1 22.16 31.17 -40.04
N GLY A 2 22.27 30.30 -39.04
CA GLY A 2 21.16 29.47 -38.57
C GLY A 2 21.66 28.28 -37.77
N GLY A 3 22.60 28.51 -36.85
CA GLY A 3 23.00 27.48 -35.90
C GLY A 3 21.92 27.37 -34.84
N GLU A 4 21.17 26.28 -34.84
CA GLU A 4 20.32 25.90 -33.72
C GLU A 4 21.20 25.80 -32.48
N ARG A 5 20.99 26.72 -31.52
CA ARG A 5 21.59 26.58 -30.20
C ARG A 5 20.99 25.34 -29.56
N PRO A 6 21.78 24.39 -29.03
CA PRO A 6 21.24 23.27 -28.28
C PRO A 6 20.42 23.83 -27.11
N ARG A 7 19.19 23.33 -26.95
CA ARG A 7 18.36 23.65 -25.78
C ARG A 7 19.14 23.21 -24.54
N PRO A 8 19.31 24.06 -23.51
CA PRO A 8 20.01 23.66 -22.30
C PRO A 8 19.32 22.44 -21.69
N ARG A 9 20.10 21.43 -21.27
CA ARG A 9 19.57 20.28 -20.54
C ARG A 9 18.92 20.79 -19.26
N PHE A 10 17.72 20.32 -18.93
CA PHE A 10 17.01 20.70 -17.71
C PHE A 10 17.85 20.48 -16.42
N ALA A 11 18.87 19.62 -16.47
CA ALA A 11 19.83 19.41 -15.40
C ALA A 11 20.81 20.59 -15.16
N GLU A 12 21.05 21.46 -16.14
CA GLU A 12 22.05 22.53 -16.07
C GLU A 12 21.50 23.85 -15.50
N LEU A 13 20.17 24.01 -15.46
CA LEU A 13 19.50 25.12 -14.77
C LEU A 13 19.29 24.77 -13.29
N GLY A 14 20.40 24.61 -12.58
CA GLY A 14 20.48 24.30 -11.15
C GLY A 14 20.00 25.44 -10.24
N GLY A 15 18.72 25.81 -10.35
CA GLY A 15 17.96 26.39 -9.25
C GLY A 15 17.30 25.27 -8.46
N LYS A 16 17.02 25.48 -7.16
CA LYS A 16 16.44 24.52 -6.18
C LYS A 16 15.18 23.72 -6.61
N MET A 17 14.65 23.95 -7.81
CA MET A 17 13.50 23.24 -8.41
C MET A 17 13.83 21.82 -8.93
N ALA A 18 15.10 21.49 -9.19
CA ALA A 18 15.51 20.36 -10.04
C ALA A 18 15.50 18.94 -9.41
N SER A 19 14.80 18.64 -8.30
CA SER A 19 15.00 17.32 -7.62
C SER A 19 13.74 16.53 -7.24
N LYS A 20 12.54 17.07 -7.43
CA LYS A 20 11.29 16.37 -7.10
C LYS A 20 10.69 15.75 -8.35
N LEU A 21 10.54 14.42 -8.32
CA LEU A 21 9.82 13.61 -9.32
C LEU A 21 9.94 14.17 -10.75
N ILE A 22 11.08 13.93 -11.38
CA ILE A 22 11.34 14.40 -12.75
C ILE A 22 10.57 13.49 -13.72
N PRO A 23 9.71 14.03 -14.60
CA PRO A 23 9.08 13.24 -15.63
C PRO A 23 10.17 12.71 -16.60
N PRO A 24 10.07 11.45 -17.06
CA PRO A 24 11.04 10.90 -17.99
C PRO A 24 11.01 11.66 -19.31
N GLU A 25 12.18 11.81 -19.95
CA GLU A 25 12.31 12.49 -21.25
C GLU A 25 11.53 11.76 -22.36
N GLU A 26 11.43 10.44 -22.26
CA GLU A 26 10.70 9.58 -23.18
C GLU A 26 9.86 8.53 -22.45
N GLY A 27 8.74 8.12 -23.05
CA GLY A 27 7.87 7.06 -22.53
C GLY A 27 6.55 7.55 -21.92
N PRO A 28 5.75 6.62 -21.37
CA PRO A 28 4.44 6.97 -20.81
C PRO A 28 4.59 7.83 -19.56
N SER A 29 3.65 8.76 -19.36
CA SER A 29 3.58 9.59 -18.14
C SER A 29 3.69 8.71 -16.88
N PRO A 30 4.60 9.00 -15.93
CA PRO A 30 4.73 8.26 -14.68
C PRO A 30 3.42 8.16 -13.91
N VAL A 31 2.62 9.23 -13.94
CA VAL A 31 1.30 9.27 -13.30
C VAL A 31 0.38 8.23 -13.92
N ARG A 32 0.36 8.07 -15.26
CA ARG A 32 -0.47 7.05 -15.92
C ARG A 32 -0.05 5.63 -15.52
N MET A 33 1.24 5.39 -15.32
CA MET A 33 1.73 4.09 -14.84
C MET A 33 1.29 3.83 -13.39
N ILE A 34 1.38 4.85 -12.53
CA ILE A 34 0.91 4.79 -11.14
C ILE A 34 -0.61 4.55 -11.11
N GLU A 35 -1.38 5.29 -11.91
CA GLU A 35 -2.84 5.13 -12.02
C GLU A 35 -3.22 3.70 -12.41
N ARG A 36 -2.55 3.13 -13.42
CA ARG A 36 -2.81 1.76 -13.85
C ARG A 36 -2.54 0.77 -12.72
N ARG A 37 -1.41 0.88 -12.03
CA ARG A 37 -1.08 -0.02 -10.89
C ARG A 37 -2.06 0.12 -9.74
N LEU A 38 -2.51 1.34 -9.45
CA LEU A 38 -3.56 1.60 -8.47
C LEU A 38 -4.86 0.93 -8.90
N LYS A 39 -5.32 1.08 -10.15
CA LYS A 39 -6.54 0.45 -10.66
C LYS A 39 -6.49 -1.08 -10.68
N GLU A 40 -5.33 -1.66 -10.95
CA GLU A 40 -5.12 -3.11 -10.90
C GLU A 40 -5.31 -3.69 -9.49
N ARG A 41 -5.00 -2.91 -8.44
CA ARG A 41 -4.99 -3.40 -7.05
C ARG A 41 -6.10 -2.82 -6.15
N LEU A 42 -6.64 -1.65 -6.47
CA LEU A 42 -7.71 -0.98 -5.70
C LEU A 42 -9.02 -1.01 -6.47
N ILE A 43 -9.83 -2.00 -6.14
CA ILE A 43 -11.14 -2.23 -6.76
C ILE A 43 -12.19 -1.30 -6.13
N GLY A 44 -13.01 -0.68 -6.98
CA GLY A 44 -14.13 0.17 -6.56
C GLY A 44 -13.75 1.58 -6.07
N GLN A 45 -12.48 1.99 -6.18
CA GLN A 45 -11.97 3.23 -5.61
C GLN A 45 -11.53 4.26 -6.67
N ASP A 46 -12.17 4.29 -7.84
CA ASP A 46 -11.76 5.14 -8.97
C ASP A 46 -11.69 6.64 -8.62
N ARG A 47 -12.61 7.13 -7.78
CA ARG A 47 -12.59 8.53 -7.32
C ARG A 47 -11.34 8.82 -6.49
N ALA A 48 -11.01 7.93 -5.56
CA ALA A 48 -9.82 8.07 -4.73
C ALA A 48 -8.55 8.04 -5.58
N ILE A 49 -8.46 7.12 -6.54
CA ILE A 49 -7.33 7.01 -7.48
C ILE A 49 -7.15 8.32 -8.26
N ARG A 50 -8.24 8.90 -8.79
CA ARG A 50 -8.17 10.19 -9.52
C ARG A 50 -7.66 11.35 -8.66
N GLU A 51 -8.04 11.41 -7.39
CA GLU A 51 -7.56 12.47 -6.50
C GLU A 51 -6.08 12.29 -6.14
N ILE A 52 -5.62 11.05 -5.97
CA ILE A 52 -4.20 10.72 -5.79
C ILE A 52 -3.41 11.14 -7.04
N THR A 53 -3.85 10.74 -8.24
CA THR A 53 -3.11 11.03 -9.48
C THR A 53 -3.04 12.51 -9.76
N ARG A 54 -4.13 13.27 -9.57
CA ARG A 54 -4.16 14.74 -9.70
C ARG A 54 -3.15 15.43 -8.78
N ALA A 55 -2.96 14.94 -7.56
CA ALA A 55 -1.96 15.49 -6.65
C ALA A 55 -0.53 15.26 -7.18
N LEU A 56 -0.27 14.08 -7.74
CA LEU A 56 1.02 13.72 -8.32
C LEU A 56 1.30 14.46 -9.63
N GLU A 57 0.29 14.70 -10.48
CA GLU A 57 0.44 15.47 -11.72
C GLU A 57 1.03 16.86 -11.46
N ARG A 58 0.54 17.55 -10.41
CA ARG A 58 1.09 18.86 -10.01
C ARG A 58 2.56 18.78 -9.61
N ALA A 59 2.95 17.69 -8.94
CA ALA A 59 4.33 17.48 -8.53
C ALA A 59 5.24 17.16 -9.72
N TYR A 60 4.84 16.24 -10.61
CA TYR A 60 5.58 15.91 -11.83
C TYR A 60 5.64 17.07 -12.83
N ALA A 61 4.68 17.99 -12.81
CA ALA A 61 4.72 19.23 -13.59
C ALA A 61 5.71 20.27 -13.04
N GLY A 62 6.34 20.03 -11.89
CA GLY A 62 7.26 20.98 -11.25
C GLY A 62 6.58 22.23 -10.68
N LEU A 63 5.25 22.24 -10.58
CA LEU A 63 4.46 23.40 -10.13
C LEU A 63 4.32 23.48 -8.60
N LYS A 64 4.91 22.53 -7.88
CA LYS A 64 4.84 22.48 -6.42
C LYS A 64 6.04 23.17 -5.78
N ASN A 65 5.82 23.78 -4.61
CA ASN A 65 6.89 24.39 -3.82
C ASN A 65 8.02 23.36 -3.51
N PRO A 66 9.29 23.68 -3.84
CA PRO A 66 10.45 22.80 -3.60
C PRO A 66 10.76 22.57 -2.12
N ASP A 67 10.20 23.35 -1.19
CA ASP A 67 10.41 23.16 0.25
C ASP A 67 9.32 22.30 0.93
N HIS A 68 8.24 21.93 0.25
CA HIS A 68 7.15 21.11 0.85
C HIS A 68 7.26 19.62 0.48
N PRO A 69 6.53 18.68 1.09
CA PRO A 69 6.47 17.31 0.56
C PRO A 69 5.93 17.26 -0.88
N VAL A 70 6.13 16.15 -1.59
CA VAL A 70 5.64 15.93 -2.98
C VAL A 70 4.13 16.04 -3.05
N ALA A 71 3.44 15.42 -2.11
CA ALA A 71 1.98 15.48 -1.95
C ALA A 71 1.66 15.20 -0.47
N VAL A 72 0.66 15.88 0.07
CA VAL A 72 0.10 15.65 1.38
C VAL A 72 -1.36 15.26 1.18
N LEU A 73 -1.67 14.00 1.45
CA LEU A 73 -2.96 13.38 1.15
C LEU A 73 -3.62 12.89 2.44
N ALA A 74 -4.90 13.21 2.63
CA ALA A 74 -5.71 12.62 3.70
C ALA A 74 -6.66 11.58 3.11
N PHE A 75 -6.49 10.32 3.48
CA PHE A 75 -7.29 9.18 3.06
C PHE A 75 -8.36 8.92 4.12
N PHE A 76 -9.60 9.31 3.86
CA PHE A 76 -10.72 9.09 4.77
C PHE A 76 -11.78 8.21 4.18
N GLY A 77 -12.43 7.41 5.01
CA GLY A 77 -13.50 6.52 4.60
C GLY A 77 -13.59 5.27 5.47
N PRO A 78 -14.45 4.30 5.11
CA PRO A 78 -14.73 3.15 5.95
C PRO A 78 -13.53 2.22 6.15
N THR A 79 -13.55 1.43 7.22
CA THR A 79 -12.49 0.45 7.49
C THR A 79 -12.46 -0.61 6.40
N GLY A 80 -11.26 -1.02 5.98
CA GLY A 80 -11.08 -2.14 5.04
C GLY A 80 -11.46 -1.86 3.58
N THR A 81 -11.56 -0.60 3.18
CA THR A 81 -11.81 -0.18 1.79
C THR A 81 -10.54 0.00 0.95
N GLY A 82 -9.35 -0.20 1.55
CA GLY A 82 -8.07 -0.18 0.84
C GLY A 82 -7.21 1.08 1.04
N LYS A 83 -7.44 1.89 2.07
CA LYS A 83 -6.62 3.10 2.37
C LYS A 83 -5.12 2.79 2.51
N THR A 84 -4.75 1.86 3.39
CA THR A 84 -3.37 1.41 3.61
C THR A 84 -2.80 0.75 2.35
N LEU A 85 -3.61 -0.09 1.68
CA LEU A 85 -3.25 -0.70 0.40
C LEU A 85 -2.91 0.34 -0.67
N ALA A 86 -3.64 1.46 -0.75
CA ALA A 86 -3.33 2.54 -1.69
C ALA A 86 -1.94 3.11 -1.46
N ALA A 87 -1.54 3.30 -0.20
CA ALA A 87 -0.22 3.80 0.16
C ALA A 87 0.89 2.81 -0.20
N GLU A 88 0.68 1.51 0.07
CA GLU A 88 1.61 0.45 -0.32
C GLU A 88 1.80 0.37 -1.84
N VAL A 89 0.69 0.35 -2.59
CA VAL A 89 0.72 0.31 -4.06
C VAL A 89 1.40 1.54 -4.63
N LEU A 90 1.18 2.71 -4.02
CA LEU A 90 1.87 3.93 -4.42
C LEU A 90 3.38 3.83 -4.17
N ALA A 91 3.80 3.31 -3.01
CA ALA A 91 5.21 3.12 -2.67
C ALA A 91 5.92 2.16 -3.64
N ASP A 92 5.27 1.04 -3.98
CA ASP A 92 5.74 0.06 -4.96
C ASP A 92 5.77 0.61 -6.39
N SER A 93 5.00 1.67 -6.66
CA SER A 93 4.98 2.34 -7.96
C SER A 93 6.17 3.26 -8.19
N PHE A 94 6.84 3.69 -7.13
CA PHE A 94 8.05 4.48 -7.22
C PHE A 94 9.31 3.59 -7.30
N PRO A 95 10.37 4.02 -8.00
CA PRO A 95 11.66 3.33 -7.99
C PRO A 95 12.21 3.21 -6.56
N LYS A 96 12.70 2.02 -6.20
CA LYS A 96 13.35 1.79 -4.91
C LYS A 96 14.68 2.52 -4.82
N ARG A 97 14.98 3.04 -3.63
CA ARG A 97 16.25 3.71 -3.34
C ARG A 97 17.32 2.65 -3.06
N ARG A 98 18.41 2.69 -3.81
CA ARG A 98 19.56 1.80 -3.62
C ARG A 98 20.65 2.53 -2.86
N VAL A 99 21.05 2.00 -1.73
CA VAL A 99 22.12 2.55 -0.88
C VAL A 99 23.22 1.52 -0.67
N TRP A 100 24.41 1.98 -0.33
CA TRP A 100 25.50 1.12 0.12
C TRP A 100 25.41 0.98 1.63
N ARG A 101 25.36 -0.25 2.13
CA ARG A 101 25.35 -0.56 3.56
C ARG A 101 26.70 -1.17 3.95
N CYS A 102 27.23 -0.70 5.06
CA CYS A 102 28.43 -1.25 5.66
C CYS A 102 28.19 -2.68 6.19
N SER A 103 29.09 -3.62 5.87
CA SER A 103 28.95 -5.02 6.31
C SER A 103 29.14 -5.19 7.83
N ARG A 104 29.84 -4.24 8.46
CA ARG A 104 30.18 -4.27 9.90
C ARG A 104 29.22 -3.47 10.77
N TYR A 105 28.63 -2.40 10.23
CA TYR A 105 27.75 -1.47 10.93
C TYR A 105 26.44 -1.39 10.14
N GLN A 106 25.45 -2.19 10.54
CA GLN A 106 24.26 -2.42 9.71
C GLN A 106 23.39 -1.16 9.56
N GLU A 107 23.47 -0.26 10.55
CA GLU A 107 22.88 1.07 10.61
C GLU A 107 23.64 2.14 9.79
N CYS A 108 24.79 1.80 9.20
CA CYS A 108 25.54 2.73 8.34
C CYS A 108 25.19 2.52 6.87
N HIS A 109 24.45 3.49 6.31
CA HIS A 109 24.03 3.51 4.91
C HIS A 109 24.46 4.83 4.26
N PHE A 110 24.89 4.78 3.01
CA PHE A 110 25.27 5.98 2.26
C PHE A 110 24.94 5.84 0.77
N GLU A 111 24.73 6.98 0.12
CA GLU A 111 24.54 7.08 -1.33
C GLU A 111 25.88 7.49 -1.96
N ILE A 112 26.23 6.88 -3.09
CA ILE A 112 27.30 7.36 -3.97
C ILE A 112 26.67 7.59 -5.34
N THR A 113 26.90 8.78 -5.90
CA THR A 113 26.43 9.14 -7.23
C THR A 113 27.18 8.37 -8.32
N ALA A 114 26.56 8.22 -9.50
CA ALA A 114 27.22 7.55 -10.62
C ALA A 114 28.53 8.26 -11.03
N GLU A 115 28.58 9.58 -10.91
CA GLU A 115 29.77 10.40 -11.19
C GLU A 115 30.90 10.12 -10.20
N GLU A 116 30.59 10.00 -8.90
CA GLU A 116 31.58 9.66 -7.87
C GLU A 116 32.14 8.24 -8.06
N LEU A 117 31.30 7.28 -8.46
CA LEU A 117 31.73 5.92 -8.82
C LEU A 117 32.60 5.89 -10.09
N GLN A 118 32.28 6.72 -11.10
CA GLN A 118 33.09 6.82 -12.31
C GLN A 118 34.47 7.40 -12.04
N LYS A 119 34.57 8.38 -11.13
CA LYS A 119 35.86 8.97 -10.72
C LYS A 119 36.79 7.98 -10.04
N THR A 120 36.26 6.92 -9.42
CA THR A 120 37.07 5.86 -8.80
C THR A 120 37.49 4.76 -9.79
N GLY A 121 36.98 4.75 -11.03
CA GLY A 121 37.27 3.72 -12.03
C GLY A 121 36.71 2.34 -11.70
N GLU A 122 35.80 2.25 -10.72
CA GLU A 122 35.32 0.99 -10.13
C GLU A 122 33.79 0.97 -10.05
N GLY A 123 33.19 -0.20 -10.30
CA GLY A 123 31.72 -0.39 -10.28
C GLY A 123 31.10 -0.40 -8.88
N SER A 124 31.90 -0.34 -7.82
CA SER A 124 31.46 -0.35 -6.42
C SER A 124 32.50 0.31 -5.50
N PRO A 125 32.09 1.02 -4.42
CA PRO A 125 33.01 1.47 -3.39
C PRO A 125 33.75 0.29 -2.72
N LYS A 126 35.08 0.40 -2.59
CA LYS A 126 35.90 -0.59 -1.86
C LYS A 126 35.76 -0.54 -0.35
N SER A 127 35.43 0.64 0.21
CA SER A 127 35.33 0.86 1.65
C SER A 127 34.22 1.84 2.01
N CYS A 128 33.64 1.69 3.20
CA CYS A 128 32.67 2.64 3.75
C CYS A 128 33.32 4.01 4.02
N PRO A 129 32.85 5.13 3.40
CA PRO A 129 33.44 6.45 3.58
C PRO A 129 33.43 6.94 5.03
N ALA A 130 32.35 6.66 5.78
CA ALA A 130 32.20 7.03 7.18
C ALA A 130 33.19 6.32 8.12
N HIS A 131 33.72 5.17 7.70
CA HIS A 131 34.61 4.33 8.50
C HIS A 131 35.99 4.12 7.88
N ALA A 132 36.26 4.70 6.71
CA ALA A 132 37.52 4.56 5.99
C ALA A 132 38.74 5.06 6.79
N GLN A 133 38.53 6.01 7.71
CA GLN A 133 39.60 6.59 8.55
C GLN A 133 39.77 5.90 9.92
N ARG A 134 38.84 5.04 10.34
CA ARG A 134 38.77 4.56 11.74
C ARG A 134 39.48 3.24 12.01
N ALA A 135 39.90 2.49 10.99
CA ALA A 135 40.72 1.29 11.16
C ALA A 135 41.33 0.84 9.83
N ASN A 136 42.53 0.24 9.87
CA ASN A 136 43.21 -0.49 8.79
C ASN A 136 42.44 -1.71 8.22
N ALA A 137 41.11 -1.72 8.34
CA ALA A 137 40.24 -2.77 7.82
C ALA A 137 39.42 -2.21 6.66
N ILE A 138 39.61 -2.76 5.46
CA ILE A 138 38.72 -2.52 4.32
C ILE A 138 37.35 -3.07 4.70
N VAL A 139 36.45 -2.17 5.14
CA VAL A 139 35.09 -2.57 5.49
C VAL A 139 34.28 -2.73 4.22
N ARG A 140 33.90 -3.98 3.92
CA ARG A 140 33.06 -4.31 2.75
C ARG A 140 31.72 -3.59 2.84
N VAL A 141 31.19 -3.27 1.68
CA VAL A 141 29.93 -2.55 1.52
C VAL A 141 29.07 -3.27 0.51
N ASP A 142 27.82 -3.50 0.90
CA ASP A 142 26.85 -4.22 0.09
C ASP A 142 25.82 -3.23 -0.43
N ARG A 143 25.42 -3.40 -1.69
CA ARG A 143 24.33 -2.60 -2.25
C ARG A 143 23.01 -3.20 -1.80
N ILE A 144 22.22 -2.42 -1.07
CA ILE A 144 20.89 -2.83 -0.61
C ILE A 144 19.80 -1.92 -1.18
N GLU A 145 18.59 -2.45 -1.29
CA GLU A 145 17.39 -1.68 -1.58
C GLU A 145 16.70 -1.34 -0.26
N LEU A 146 16.45 -0.05 -0.02
CA LEU A 146 15.64 0.38 1.11
C LEU A 146 14.15 0.24 0.80
N PRO A 147 13.31 -0.05 1.81
CA PRO A 147 11.87 0.07 1.70
C PRO A 147 11.48 1.47 1.22
N ASN A 148 10.47 1.54 0.36
CA ASN A 148 10.00 2.81 -0.19
C ASN A 148 8.83 3.42 0.58
N ILE A 149 8.55 2.87 1.76
CA ILE A 149 7.48 3.28 2.65
C ILE A 149 7.93 3.26 4.11
N TRP A 150 7.53 4.28 4.86
CA TRP A 150 7.44 4.22 6.32
C TRP A 150 5.96 4.10 6.70
N VAL A 151 5.64 3.16 7.59
CA VAL A 151 4.28 2.98 8.14
C VAL A 151 4.33 3.30 9.62
N ILE A 152 3.55 4.29 10.04
CA ILE A 152 3.49 4.81 11.39
C ILE A 152 2.07 4.58 11.89
N ASP A 153 1.90 3.62 12.79
CA ASP A 153 0.61 3.32 13.41
C ASP A 153 0.29 4.36 14.47
N CYS A 154 -0.58 5.33 14.15
CA CYS A 154 -1.05 6.36 15.06
C CYS A 154 -2.20 5.88 15.96
N GLY A 155 -2.85 4.76 15.63
CA GLY A 155 -3.97 4.21 16.39
C GLY A 155 -3.53 3.60 17.71
N GLY A 156 -2.36 2.95 17.74
CA GLY A 156 -1.74 2.41 18.96
C GLY A 156 -1.14 3.48 19.88
N MET A 157 -0.99 4.72 19.43
CA MET A 157 -0.27 5.78 20.16
C MET A 157 -1.10 6.45 21.27
N GLY A 158 -2.40 6.17 21.36
CA GLY A 158 -3.33 6.86 22.27
C GLY A 158 -3.03 6.72 23.77
N ALA A 159 -2.30 5.68 24.19
CA ALA A 159 -1.95 5.48 25.61
C ALA A 159 -0.70 6.27 26.05
N SER A 160 0.21 6.63 25.13
CA SER A 160 1.38 7.46 25.41
C SER A 160 1.90 8.08 24.11
N LEU A 161 1.28 9.18 23.71
CA LEU A 161 1.67 9.90 22.50
C LEU A 161 3.12 10.40 22.58
N ASP A 162 3.60 10.73 23.78
CA ASP A 162 4.99 11.15 24.02
C ASP A 162 5.99 10.03 23.72
N HIS A 163 5.69 8.78 24.12
CA HIS A 163 6.54 7.64 23.78
C HIS A 163 6.56 7.38 22.27
N ALA A 164 5.42 7.53 21.60
CA ALA A 164 5.38 7.40 20.17
C ALA A 164 6.21 8.49 19.46
N VAL A 165 6.17 9.73 19.97
CA VAL A 165 7.01 10.81 19.47
C VAL A 165 8.50 10.52 19.69
N THR A 166 8.91 9.97 20.83
CA THR A 166 10.32 9.60 21.04
C THR A 166 10.78 8.48 20.11
N VAL A 167 9.91 7.55 19.71
CA VAL A 167 10.24 6.57 18.67
C VAL A 167 10.47 7.26 17.31
N LEU A 168 9.70 8.30 17.00
CA LEU A 168 9.82 9.04 15.75
C LEU A 168 11.07 9.92 15.69
N VAL A 169 11.26 10.80 16.68
CA VAL A 169 12.33 11.83 16.67
C VAL A 169 13.49 11.56 17.64
N GLY A 170 13.42 10.49 18.44
CA GLY A 170 14.44 10.09 19.40
C GLY A 170 14.13 10.60 20.80
N SER A 171 14.75 10.00 21.81
CA SER A 171 14.73 10.57 23.17
C SER A 171 15.70 11.78 23.24
N PRO A 172 15.43 12.81 24.05
CA PRO A 172 16.40 13.88 24.29
C PRO A 172 17.71 13.36 24.95
N PRO A 173 18.84 14.10 24.86
CA PRO A 173 20.16 13.70 25.38
C PRO A 173 20.25 13.28 26.86
N SER A 174 19.26 13.61 27.68
CA SER A 174 19.20 13.32 29.11
C SER A 174 18.16 12.26 29.50
N TYR A 175 17.49 11.62 28.53
CA TYR A 175 16.42 10.66 28.76
C TYR A 175 16.84 9.22 28.45
N VAL A 176 16.26 8.26 29.17
CA VAL A 176 16.42 6.83 28.90
C VAL A 176 16.00 6.53 27.45
N GLY A 177 16.84 5.83 26.71
CA GLY A 177 16.62 5.51 25.29
C GLY A 177 17.22 6.50 24.28
N HIS A 178 18.04 7.47 24.72
CA HIS A 178 18.80 8.35 23.81
C HIS A 178 19.71 7.57 22.84
N ASP A 179 20.24 6.42 23.25
CA ASP A 179 21.08 5.60 22.38
C ASP A 179 20.28 4.83 21.31
N THR A 180 18.95 4.81 21.41
CA THR A 180 18.09 4.19 20.41
C THR A 180 17.94 5.13 19.21
N PRO A 181 18.32 4.69 17.99
CA PRO A 181 18.21 5.54 16.81
C PRO A 181 16.73 5.85 16.51
N PRO A 182 16.39 7.12 16.19
CA PRO A 182 15.04 7.49 15.83
C PRO A 182 14.61 6.88 14.49
N LEU A 183 13.30 6.71 14.28
CA LEU A 183 12.79 6.33 12.96
C LEU A 183 13.09 7.42 11.92
N PHE A 184 12.90 8.69 12.30
CA PHE A 184 13.17 9.82 11.42
C PHE A 184 14.66 10.15 11.40
N THR A 185 15.33 9.62 10.37
CA THR A 185 16.74 9.85 10.05
C THR A 185 16.91 10.09 8.55
N GLY A 186 17.91 10.87 8.19
CA GLY A 186 18.34 11.16 6.82
C GLY A 186 17.21 11.61 5.88
N LYS A 187 17.11 10.93 4.73
CA LYS A 187 16.06 11.19 3.73
C LYS A 187 14.92 10.20 3.94
N ALA A 188 13.70 10.72 4.12
CA ALA A 188 12.50 9.92 4.18
C ALA A 188 12.28 9.13 2.85
N PRO A 189 11.57 7.99 2.90
CA PRO A 189 11.21 7.20 1.72
C PRO A 189 10.19 7.94 0.84
N LYS A 190 9.87 7.37 -0.34
CA LYS A 190 8.92 8.02 -1.27
C LYS A 190 7.51 8.13 -0.73
N VAL A 191 7.11 7.26 0.19
CA VAL A 191 5.81 7.32 0.86
C VAL A 191 6.00 7.28 2.37
N VAL A 192 5.36 8.18 3.10
CA VAL A 192 5.28 8.15 4.56
C VAL A 192 3.80 8.08 4.92
N LEU A 193 3.41 6.95 5.51
CA LEU A 193 2.05 6.65 5.90
C LEU A 193 1.89 6.82 7.41
N PHE A 194 1.01 7.74 7.80
CA PHE A 194 0.47 7.86 9.15
C PHE A 194 -0.90 7.18 9.19
N ASP A 195 -0.93 5.92 9.65
CA ASP A 195 -2.15 5.11 9.67
C ASP A 195 -2.98 5.42 10.93
N GLU A 196 -4.29 5.59 10.77
CA GLU A 196 -5.22 6.02 11.83
C GLU A 196 -4.82 7.35 12.49
N ALA A 197 -4.30 8.28 11.68
CA ALA A 197 -3.81 9.57 12.13
C ALA A 197 -4.90 10.42 12.80
N GLU A 198 -6.19 10.20 12.50
CA GLU A 198 -7.26 10.96 13.16
C GLU A 198 -7.25 10.73 14.67
N LYS A 199 -6.91 9.52 15.14
CA LYS A 199 -6.89 9.23 16.58
C LYS A 199 -5.86 10.05 17.32
N ALA A 200 -4.67 10.23 16.73
CA ALA A 200 -3.61 11.06 17.30
C ALA A 200 -3.87 12.56 17.14
N LEU A 201 -4.54 12.98 16.06
CA LEU A 201 -4.89 14.38 15.81
C LEU A 201 -6.05 14.88 16.67
N LEU A 202 -6.98 13.99 17.04
CA LEU A 202 -8.21 14.32 17.79
C LEU A 202 -8.07 14.19 19.31
N THR A 203 -6.89 13.84 19.86
CA THR A 203 -6.67 13.81 21.31
C THR A 203 -6.83 15.22 21.91
N GLU A 204 -7.52 15.32 23.06
CA GLU A 204 -8.25 16.48 23.65
C GLU A 204 -7.52 17.81 23.91
N SER A 205 -6.53 18.24 23.13
CA SER A 205 -5.87 19.51 23.39
C SER A 205 -5.45 20.23 22.12
N TRP A 206 -6.43 20.63 21.30
CA TRP A 206 -6.20 21.65 20.28
C TRP A 206 -6.03 23.08 20.86
N HIS A 207 -5.96 23.21 22.19
CA HIS A 207 -5.60 24.47 22.88
C HIS A 207 -4.18 24.46 23.47
N GLY A 208 -3.39 23.42 23.13
CA GLY A 208 -1.98 23.30 23.53
C GLY A 208 -1.10 22.51 22.55
N GLY A 209 -1.67 21.80 21.57
CA GLY A 209 -0.96 21.07 20.53
C GLY A 209 -0.11 19.92 21.07
N SER A 210 -0.45 18.68 20.73
CA SER A 210 0.41 17.56 21.12
C SER A 210 1.79 17.67 20.44
N SER A 211 2.82 17.09 21.07
CA SER A 211 4.17 17.06 20.48
C SER A 211 4.16 16.47 19.06
N PHE A 212 3.29 15.47 18.84
CA PHE A 212 3.06 14.85 17.54
C PHE A 212 2.48 15.81 16.50
N THR A 213 1.39 16.53 16.83
CA THR A 213 0.75 17.48 15.90
C THR A 213 1.72 18.56 15.45
N ASN A 214 2.52 19.09 16.38
CA ASN A 214 3.53 20.10 16.07
C ASN A 214 4.62 19.58 15.14
N ILE A 215 5.08 18.35 15.34
CA ILE A 215 6.05 17.71 14.44
C ILE A 215 5.42 17.49 13.06
N LEU A 216 4.19 16.97 13.02
CA LEU A 216 3.49 16.69 11.79
C LEU A 216 3.28 17.96 10.97
N LEU A 217 2.75 19.05 11.56
CA LEU A 217 2.59 20.33 10.88
C LEU A 217 3.92 20.86 10.32
N LYS A 218 5.04 20.71 11.05
CA LYS A 218 6.37 21.08 10.53
C LYS A 218 6.78 20.24 9.32
N ILE A 219 6.47 18.94 9.32
CA ILE A 219 6.71 18.06 8.15
C ILE A 219 5.88 18.52 6.96
N LEU A 220 4.58 18.80 7.16
CA LEU A 220 3.67 19.22 6.09
C LEU A 220 4.05 20.59 5.50
N ASP A 221 4.60 21.48 6.33
CA ASP A 221 4.98 22.83 5.94
C ASP A 221 6.36 22.92 5.29
N LYS A 222 7.39 22.45 5.98
CA LYS A 222 8.78 22.69 5.54
C LYS A 222 9.43 21.48 4.92
N GLY A 223 8.71 20.35 4.88
CA GLY A 223 9.25 19.07 4.41
C GLY A 223 10.53 18.65 5.14
N LYS A 224 10.87 19.28 6.27
CA LYS A 224 12.14 19.11 6.97
C LYS A 224 11.92 19.34 8.45
N ILE A 225 12.44 18.43 9.25
CA ILE A 225 12.45 18.54 10.70
C ILE A 225 13.85 18.24 11.23
N ARG A 226 14.12 18.69 12.45
CA ARG A 226 15.31 18.30 13.19
C ARG A 226 14.90 17.27 14.24
N ASN A 227 15.56 16.11 14.26
CA ASN A 227 15.35 15.11 15.30
C ASN A 227 16.10 15.49 16.60
N ASN A 228 15.87 14.76 17.69
CA ASN A 228 16.49 15.06 18.98
C ASN A 228 18.00 14.78 19.02
N HIS A 229 18.53 14.05 18.03
CA HIS A 229 19.98 13.85 17.83
C HIS A 229 20.62 14.98 17.00
N GLY A 230 19.85 16.01 16.64
CA GLY A 230 20.33 17.18 15.89
C GLY A 230 20.42 16.99 14.38
N GLU A 231 20.04 15.82 13.85
CA GLU A 231 20.02 15.51 12.43
C GLU A 231 18.82 16.15 11.73
N ILE A 232 19.01 16.62 10.49
CA ILE A 232 17.93 17.13 9.65
C ILE A 232 17.36 15.97 8.84
N VAL A 233 16.06 15.74 8.99
CA VAL A 233 15.32 14.72 8.26
C VAL A 233 14.54 15.36 7.12
N ASP A 234 14.71 14.87 5.90
CA ASP A 234 14.16 15.46 4.67
C ASP A 234 13.00 14.62 4.09
N PHE A 235 11.80 15.21 4.06
CA PHE A 235 10.53 14.71 3.52
C PHE A 235 10.13 15.40 2.21
N THR A 236 10.93 16.33 1.68
CA THR A 236 10.57 17.13 0.50
C THR A 236 10.34 16.29 -0.76
N ASN A 237 10.92 15.09 -0.82
CA ASN A 237 10.77 14.13 -1.92
C ASN A 237 9.81 12.96 -1.60
N SER A 238 8.96 13.13 -0.58
CA SER A 238 8.04 12.12 -0.08
C SER A 238 6.59 12.53 -0.30
N VAL A 239 5.74 11.55 -0.59
CA VAL A 239 4.29 11.66 -0.49
C VAL A 239 3.89 11.31 0.94
N ILE A 240 3.28 12.25 1.64
CA ILE A 240 2.75 12.06 2.99
C ILE A 240 1.29 11.65 2.87
N ILE A 241 0.94 10.55 3.50
CA ILE A 241 -0.41 10.00 3.51
C ILE A 241 -0.86 9.88 4.95
N LEU A 242 -2.00 10.46 5.28
CA LEU A 242 -2.66 10.29 6.57
C LEU A 242 -3.92 9.49 6.34
N THR A 243 -4.12 8.39 7.04
CA THR A 243 -5.38 7.64 6.94
C THR A 243 -6.29 7.94 8.13
N GLY A 244 -7.57 7.75 7.90
CA GLY A 244 -8.53 7.67 8.98
C GLY A 244 -9.90 7.13 8.61
N ASN A 245 -10.68 6.84 9.64
CA ASN A 245 -12.04 6.32 9.54
C ASN A 245 -13.10 7.42 9.77
N LEU A 246 -12.73 8.68 9.54
CA LEU A 246 -13.59 9.84 9.73
C LEU A 246 -14.86 9.73 8.87
N GLY A 247 -16.03 10.02 9.47
CA GLY A 247 -17.33 10.16 8.80
C GLY A 247 -18.02 8.85 8.47
N ALA A 248 -17.28 7.74 8.33
CA ALA A 248 -17.85 6.45 7.93
C ALA A 248 -18.89 5.91 8.92
N GLY A 249 -18.64 6.02 10.23
CA GLY A 249 -19.58 5.55 11.26
C GLY A 249 -20.83 6.41 11.41
N GLU A 250 -20.79 7.70 11.05
CA GLU A 250 -21.96 8.59 11.05
C GLU A 250 -22.86 8.30 9.86
N ILE A 251 -22.27 8.12 8.68
CA ILE A 251 -23.01 7.75 7.46
C ILE A 251 -23.79 6.46 7.67
N LEU A 252 -23.15 5.44 8.27
CA LEU A 252 -23.85 4.19 8.60
C LEU A 252 -25.04 4.45 9.53
N ARG A 253 -24.89 5.29 10.56
CA ARG A 253 -25.98 5.63 11.50
C ARG A 253 -27.10 6.41 10.83
N GLU A 254 -26.78 7.44 10.05
CA GLU A 254 -27.78 8.27 9.35
C GLU A 254 -28.54 7.48 8.29
N PHE A 255 -27.84 6.62 7.55
CA PHE A 255 -28.46 5.77 6.54
C PHE A 255 -29.41 4.75 7.19
N HIS A 256 -28.98 4.12 8.29
CA HIS A 256 -29.84 3.24 9.09
C HIS A 256 -31.07 3.98 9.65
N ALA A 257 -30.92 5.24 10.07
CA ALA A 257 -32.02 6.05 10.54
C ALA A 257 -33.05 6.33 9.42
N LYS A 258 -32.61 6.70 8.22
CA LYS A 258 -33.49 6.93 7.05
C LYS A 258 -34.23 5.67 6.62
N LEU A 259 -33.57 4.51 6.63
CA LEU A 259 -34.23 3.21 6.40
C LEU A 259 -35.27 2.87 7.47
N GLY A 260 -35.05 3.30 8.72
CA GLY A 260 -35.96 3.11 9.84
C GLY A 260 -37.27 3.91 9.77
N PHE A 261 -37.34 4.97 8.95
CA PHE A 261 -38.58 5.71 8.68
C PHE A 261 -39.41 5.13 7.53
N ALA A 262 -38.87 4.17 6.77
CA ALA A 262 -39.59 3.47 5.71
C ALA A 262 -40.40 2.29 6.30
N THR A 263 -41.66 2.56 6.65
CA THR A 263 -42.72 1.59 7.00
C THR A 263 -42.47 0.71 8.22
N SER A 264 -43.32 0.93 9.24
CA SER A 264 -43.55 0.05 10.39
C SER A 264 -43.72 -1.40 9.94
N GLY A 265 -42.77 -2.27 10.26
CA GLY A 265 -42.93 -3.73 10.14
C GLY A 265 -41.89 -4.50 9.32
N LYS A 266 -40.93 -3.85 8.65
CA LYS A 266 -39.78 -4.57 8.05
C LYS A 266 -38.61 -4.64 9.04
N PRO A 267 -37.95 -5.81 9.19
CA PRO A 267 -36.74 -5.90 10.01
C PRO A 267 -35.73 -4.87 9.50
N LYS A 268 -35.01 -4.22 10.42
CA LYS A 268 -33.92 -3.29 10.11
C LYS A 268 -33.08 -3.94 9.00
N LYS A 269 -33.05 -3.35 7.80
CA LYS A 269 -32.13 -3.81 6.76
C LYS A 269 -30.72 -3.58 7.31
N ASP A 270 -30.08 -4.64 7.74
CA ASP A 270 -28.68 -4.59 8.13
C ASP A 270 -27.85 -4.19 6.91
N PHE A 271 -26.75 -3.48 7.15
CA PHE A 271 -25.76 -3.08 6.14
C PHE A 271 -25.33 -4.25 5.22
N LEU A 272 -25.46 -5.48 5.73
CA LEU A 272 -25.26 -6.77 5.07
C LEU A 272 -26.16 -7.04 3.85
N HIS A 273 -27.39 -6.52 3.87
CA HIS A 273 -28.43 -6.78 2.87
C HIS A 273 -28.70 -5.60 1.94
N MET A 274 -27.86 -4.56 1.98
CA MET A 274 -27.98 -3.42 1.07
C MET A 274 -27.64 -3.84 -0.37
N THR A 275 -28.45 -3.36 -1.32
CA THR A 275 -28.19 -3.53 -2.76
C THR A 275 -27.05 -2.63 -3.22
N ASP A 276 -26.48 -2.92 -4.38
CA ASP A 276 -25.39 -2.10 -4.94
C ASP A 276 -25.86 -0.66 -5.24
N GLU A 277 -27.12 -0.47 -5.60
CA GLU A 277 -27.74 0.85 -5.82
C GLU A 277 -27.84 1.64 -4.52
N GLU A 278 -28.26 1.00 -3.41
CA GLU A 278 -28.33 1.64 -2.10
C GLU A 278 -26.93 2.05 -1.60
N ILE A 279 -25.91 1.23 -1.85
CA ILE A 279 -24.50 1.56 -1.54
C ILE A 279 -24.00 2.70 -2.43
N ALA A 280 -24.35 2.71 -3.71
CA ALA A 280 -23.98 3.79 -4.63
C ALA A 280 -24.58 5.14 -4.18
N GLU A 281 -25.85 5.18 -3.77
CA GLU A 281 -26.48 6.40 -3.23
C GLU A 281 -25.76 6.90 -1.97
N MET A 282 -25.36 5.99 -1.08
CA MET A 282 -24.58 6.33 0.11
C MET A 282 -23.17 6.85 -0.24
N ASN A 283 -22.55 6.25 -1.26
CA ASN A 283 -21.24 6.66 -1.78
C ASN A 283 -21.26 8.02 -2.48
N GLU A 284 -22.41 8.52 -2.95
CA GLU A 284 -22.50 9.91 -3.43
C GLU A 284 -22.46 10.92 -2.28
N ARG A 285 -23.04 10.57 -1.12
CA ARG A 285 -23.09 11.41 0.08
C ARG A 285 -21.83 11.34 0.93
N ILE A 286 -21.05 10.26 0.83
CA ILE A 286 -19.87 10.05 1.68
C ILE A 286 -18.88 11.21 1.62
N TYR A 287 -18.70 11.80 0.43
CA TYR A 287 -17.74 12.88 0.27
C TYR A 287 -18.13 14.13 1.05
N SER A 288 -19.39 14.56 1.00
CA SER A 288 -19.84 15.75 1.72
C SER A 288 -19.77 15.54 3.22
N VAL A 289 -20.22 14.37 3.72
CA VAL A 289 -20.20 14.06 5.16
C VAL A 289 -18.77 13.97 5.69
N VAL A 290 -17.88 13.27 4.98
CA VAL A 290 -16.46 13.16 5.36
C VAL A 290 -15.79 14.54 5.34
N LYS A 291 -16.11 15.37 4.34
CA LYS A 291 -15.56 16.73 4.23
C LYS A 291 -16.05 17.63 5.38
N GLU A 292 -17.35 17.68 5.64
CA GLU A 292 -17.94 18.47 6.73
C GLU A 292 -17.38 18.05 8.08
N LYS A 293 -17.21 16.74 8.31
CA LYS A 293 -16.62 16.22 9.53
C LYS A 293 -15.13 16.53 9.62
N ALA A 294 -14.38 16.46 8.52
CA ALA A 294 -12.99 16.88 8.48
C ALA A 294 -12.85 18.37 8.84
N GLU A 295 -13.72 19.24 8.31
CA GLU A 295 -13.74 20.67 8.60
C GLU A 295 -14.14 20.99 10.05
N ARG A 296 -14.99 20.16 10.66
CA ARG A 296 -15.42 20.30 12.05
C ARG A 296 -14.39 19.79 13.05
N ASP A 297 -13.88 18.58 12.81
CA ASP A 297 -13.12 17.82 13.80
C ASP A 297 -11.60 18.06 13.66
N LEU A 298 -11.12 18.39 12.45
CA LEU A 298 -9.71 18.70 12.22
C LEU A 298 -9.51 20.22 12.19
N ALA A 299 -8.36 20.65 12.68
CA ALA A 299 -8.08 22.08 12.71
C ALA A 299 -7.87 22.69 11.33
N PRO A 300 -8.27 23.97 11.15
CA PRO A 300 -8.08 24.68 9.90
C PRO A 300 -6.61 24.72 9.44
N GLU A 301 -5.67 24.85 10.37
CA GLU A 301 -4.23 24.84 10.08
C GLU A 301 -3.80 23.56 9.36
N PHE A 302 -4.27 22.40 9.82
CA PHE A 302 -3.94 21.12 9.21
C PHE A 302 -4.61 20.96 7.84
N LEU A 303 -5.90 21.28 7.74
CA LEU A 303 -6.66 21.17 6.49
C LEU A 303 -6.05 22.01 5.36
N ASN A 304 -5.58 23.22 5.70
CA ASN A 304 -4.92 24.11 4.76
C ASN A 304 -3.57 23.60 4.24
N ARG A 305 -2.99 22.55 4.87
CA ARG A 305 -1.75 21.89 4.40
C ARG A 305 -2.01 20.64 3.56
N LEU A 306 -3.26 20.19 3.48
CA LEU A 306 -3.61 19.05 2.63
C LEU A 306 -3.66 19.50 1.17
N ASP A 307 -2.97 18.77 0.29
CA ASP A 307 -3.09 18.99 -1.15
C ASP A 307 -4.41 18.44 -1.71
N ARG A 308 -4.90 17.34 -1.12
CA ARG A 308 -6.16 16.67 -1.45
C ARG A 308 -6.71 15.89 -0.25
N LEU A 309 -8.02 16.00 -0.07
CA LEU A 309 -8.82 15.05 0.69
C LEU A 309 -9.27 13.93 -0.27
N VAL A 310 -8.86 12.70 0.01
CA VAL A 310 -9.14 11.51 -0.79
C VAL A 310 -10.14 10.65 -0.02
N VAL A 311 -11.38 10.61 -0.51
CA VAL A 311 -12.46 9.86 0.13
C VAL A 311 -12.60 8.48 -0.48
N PHE A 312 -12.51 7.45 0.36
CA PHE A 312 -12.72 6.06 0.03
C PHE A 312 -14.17 5.68 0.28
N HIS A 313 -14.71 4.89 -0.63
CA HIS A 313 -16.12 4.53 -0.68
C HIS A 313 -16.35 3.12 -0.13
N PHE A 314 -17.58 2.85 0.32
CA PHE A 314 -17.98 1.50 0.69
C PHE A 314 -17.93 0.59 -0.53
N LEU A 315 -17.47 -0.64 -0.32
CA LEU A 315 -17.35 -1.65 -1.35
C LEU A 315 -18.73 -2.22 -1.70
N THR A 316 -19.06 -2.23 -2.99
CA THR A 316 -20.24 -2.91 -3.54
C THR A 316 -20.00 -4.41 -3.63
N ARG A 317 -21.06 -5.20 -3.82
CA ARG A 317 -20.92 -6.65 -4.01
C ARG A 317 -20.00 -6.97 -5.20
N ARG A 318 -20.12 -6.23 -6.30
CA ARG A 318 -19.24 -6.37 -7.48
C ARG A 318 -17.76 -6.13 -7.12
N ASP A 319 -17.48 -5.17 -6.24
CA ASP A 319 -16.12 -4.92 -5.77
C ASP A 319 -15.60 -6.12 -4.96
N TYR A 320 -16.42 -6.67 -4.04
CA TYR A 320 -16.05 -7.87 -3.29
C TYR A 320 -15.77 -9.08 -4.20
N GLU A 321 -16.58 -9.27 -5.26
CA GLU A 321 -16.38 -10.35 -6.23
C GLU A 321 -15.03 -10.23 -6.94
N ALA A 322 -14.68 -9.03 -7.42
CA ALA A 322 -13.40 -8.78 -8.05
C ALA A 322 -12.22 -8.89 -7.06
N ILE A 323 -12.37 -8.43 -5.82
CA ILE A 323 -11.34 -8.59 -4.77
C ILE A 323 -11.14 -10.08 -4.45
N LEU A 324 -12.22 -10.86 -4.33
CA LEU A 324 -12.15 -12.30 -4.08
C LEU A 324 -11.40 -13.02 -5.20
N GLY A 325 -11.68 -12.69 -6.46
CA GLY A 325 -10.94 -13.21 -7.60
C GLY A 325 -9.44 -12.92 -7.51
N ASN A 326 -9.06 -11.71 -7.12
CA ASN A 326 -7.65 -11.34 -6.92
C ASN A 326 -7.00 -12.10 -5.75
N GLU A 327 -7.70 -12.29 -4.63
CA GLU A 327 -7.14 -13.06 -3.49
C GLU A 327 -7.02 -14.55 -3.82
N ILE A 328 -7.97 -15.13 -4.56
CA ILE A 328 -7.87 -16.50 -5.08
C ILE A 328 -6.65 -16.65 -6.00
N ALA A 329 -6.44 -15.70 -6.91
CA ALA A 329 -5.29 -15.70 -7.82
C ALA A 329 -3.95 -15.65 -7.04
N LYS A 330 -3.88 -14.92 -5.93
CA LYS A 330 -2.69 -14.93 -5.05
C LYS A 330 -2.47 -16.29 -4.40
N VAL A 331 -3.53 -16.98 -3.97
CA VAL A 331 -3.43 -18.36 -3.44
C VAL A 331 -2.87 -19.29 -4.53
N GLN A 332 -3.41 -19.23 -5.75
CA GLN A 332 -2.90 -20.00 -6.88
C GLN A 332 -1.43 -19.68 -7.19
N GLN A 333 -1.03 -18.41 -7.15
CA GLN A 333 0.36 -18.01 -7.35
C GLN A 333 1.30 -18.58 -6.27
N ARG A 334 0.88 -18.60 -5.00
CA ARG A 334 1.66 -19.21 -3.91
C ARG A 334 1.83 -20.72 -4.12
N ILE A 335 0.78 -21.41 -4.60
CA ILE A 335 0.86 -22.82 -4.98
C ILE A 335 1.89 -23.01 -6.09
N LEU A 336 1.82 -22.22 -7.17
CA LEU A 336 2.79 -22.30 -8.27
C LEU A 336 4.23 -22.10 -7.81
N GLN A 337 4.48 -21.16 -6.89
CA GLN A 337 5.82 -20.96 -6.31
C GLN A 337 6.27 -22.16 -5.47
N ALA A 338 5.38 -22.78 -4.71
CA ALA A 338 5.68 -23.99 -3.94
C ALA A 338 6.00 -25.18 -4.85
N VAL A 339 5.29 -25.32 -5.98
CA VAL A 339 5.55 -26.32 -7.03
C VAL A 339 6.93 -26.09 -7.65
N GLN A 340 7.23 -24.86 -8.08
CA GLN A 340 8.53 -24.51 -8.66
C GLN A 340 9.69 -24.74 -7.68
N GLY A 341 9.45 -24.54 -6.38
CA GLY A 341 10.41 -24.85 -5.32
C GLY A 341 10.51 -26.32 -4.94
N GLY A 342 9.78 -27.22 -5.61
CA GLY A 342 9.78 -28.67 -5.32
C GLY A 342 9.19 -29.06 -3.97
N LYS A 343 8.44 -28.16 -3.31
CA LYS A 343 7.85 -28.42 -1.99
C LYS A 343 6.55 -29.21 -2.06
N VAL A 344 5.81 -29.04 -3.15
CA VAL A 344 4.52 -29.70 -3.41
C VAL A 344 4.49 -30.23 -4.84
N PRO A 345 3.78 -31.32 -5.12
CA PRO A 345 3.63 -31.82 -6.49
C PRO A 345 2.90 -30.79 -7.37
N PRO A 346 3.10 -30.78 -8.70
CA PRO A 346 2.36 -29.90 -9.59
C PRO A 346 0.88 -30.29 -9.63
N PHE A 347 -0.02 -29.40 -9.24
CA PHE A 347 -1.47 -29.58 -9.32
C PHE A 347 -2.19 -28.27 -9.68
N VAL A 348 -3.44 -28.39 -10.12
CA VAL A 348 -4.31 -27.25 -10.44
C VAL A 348 -5.43 -27.16 -9.40
N LEU A 349 -5.72 -25.94 -8.93
CA LEU A 349 -6.84 -25.65 -8.04
C LEU A 349 -7.86 -24.73 -8.74
N THR A 350 -9.09 -25.20 -8.86
CA THR A 350 -10.25 -24.41 -9.32
C THR A 350 -11.32 -24.32 -8.25
N PHE A 351 -12.29 -23.43 -8.45
CA PHE A 351 -13.41 -23.22 -7.52
C PHE A 351 -14.71 -23.31 -8.31
N SER A 352 -15.69 -24.04 -7.79
CA SER A 352 -17.03 -24.03 -8.38
C SER A 352 -17.71 -22.66 -8.19
N PRO A 353 -18.72 -22.32 -9.01
CA PRO A 353 -19.50 -21.10 -8.81
C PRO A 353 -20.10 -21.01 -7.40
N GLU A 354 -20.61 -22.12 -6.86
CA GLU A 354 -21.22 -22.20 -5.54
C GLU A 354 -20.19 -22.00 -4.42
N ALA A 355 -18.99 -22.58 -4.56
CA ALA A 355 -17.88 -22.35 -3.63
C ALA A 355 -17.45 -20.87 -3.62
N THR A 356 -17.36 -20.26 -4.80
CA THR A 356 -17.03 -18.83 -4.92
C THR A 356 -18.09 -17.96 -4.27
N GLN A 357 -19.38 -18.27 -4.48
CA GLN A 357 -20.50 -17.58 -3.85
C GLN A 357 -20.55 -17.78 -2.33
N PHE A 358 -20.17 -18.96 -1.84
CA PHE A 358 -20.04 -19.24 -0.41
C PHE A 358 -18.93 -18.39 0.23
N LEU A 359 -17.72 -18.40 -0.35
CA LEU A 359 -16.59 -17.61 0.12
C LEU A 359 -16.90 -16.10 0.11
N LEU A 360 -17.57 -15.63 -0.93
CA LEU A 360 -18.03 -14.24 -1.03
C LEU A 360 -18.99 -13.89 0.10
N ARG A 361 -20.00 -14.74 0.34
CA ARG A 361 -21.02 -14.53 1.39
C ARG A 361 -20.40 -14.50 2.79
N GLU A 362 -19.50 -15.44 3.10
CA GLU A 362 -18.77 -15.44 4.37
C GLU A 362 -17.88 -14.20 4.50
N SER A 363 -17.20 -13.78 3.42
CA SER A 363 -16.35 -12.59 3.43
C SER A 363 -17.14 -11.30 3.64
N MET A 364 -18.38 -11.26 3.16
CA MET A 364 -19.30 -10.11 3.31
C MET A 364 -20.08 -10.14 4.61
N ALA A 365 -19.91 -11.15 5.48
CA ALA A 365 -20.69 -11.33 6.71
C ALA A 365 -20.54 -10.21 7.73
N ASP A 366 -19.45 -9.43 7.67
CA ASP A 366 -19.35 -8.15 8.37
C ASP A 366 -18.73 -7.07 7.48
N ARG A 367 -19.58 -6.45 6.66
CA ARG A 367 -19.17 -5.39 5.73
C ARG A 367 -18.60 -4.15 6.42
N ARG A 368 -18.75 -3.97 7.74
CA ARG A 368 -18.15 -2.84 8.49
C ARG A 368 -16.63 -2.89 8.49
N PHE A 369 -16.05 -4.08 8.33
CA PHE A 369 -14.62 -4.29 8.23
C PHE A 369 -14.10 -4.29 6.78
N GLY A 370 -14.96 -3.96 5.81
CA GLY A 370 -14.61 -3.98 4.38
C GLY A 370 -14.14 -5.36 3.94
N ALA A 371 -13.15 -5.41 3.03
CA ALA A 371 -12.62 -6.67 2.51
C ALA A 371 -11.63 -7.38 3.48
N ARG A 372 -11.37 -6.84 4.68
CA ARG A 372 -10.41 -7.43 5.64
C ARG A 372 -10.71 -8.90 6.00
N PRO A 373 -11.97 -9.31 6.24
CA PRO A 373 -12.28 -10.70 6.60
C PRO A 373 -11.95 -11.70 5.49
N MET A 374 -11.89 -11.27 4.24
CA MET A 374 -11.75 -12.15 3.07
C MET A 374 -10.50 -13.01 3.09
N ILE A 375 -9.36 -12.43 3.51
CA ILE A 375 -8.10 -13.16 3.63
C ILE A 375 -8.25 -14.27 4.68
N ARG A 376 -8.85 -13.96 5.83
CA ARG A 376 -9.10 -14.94 6.90
C ARG A 376 -10.07 -16.04 6.46
N VAL A 377 -11.11 -15.70 5.71
CA VAL A 377 -12.06 -16.67 5.15
C VAL A 377 -11.35 -17.63 4.20
N LEU A 378 -10.56 -17.12 3.25
CA LEU A 378 -9.77 -17.95 2.35
C LEU A 378 -8.73 -18.80 3.11
N GLU A 379 -8.06 -18.24 4.10
CA GLU A 379 -7.12 -18.98 4.94
C GLU A 379 -7.80 -20.13 5.68
N LYS A 380 -8.93 -19.86 6.34
CA LYS A 380 -9.69 -20.85 7.10
C LYS A 380 -10.32 -21.91 6.21
N ARG A 381 -10.99 -21.51 5.13
CA ARG A 381 -11.83 -22.38 4.30
C ARG A 381 -11.07 -23.07 3.18
N VAL A 382 -9.97 -22.49 2.70
CA VAL A 382 -9.25 -23.00 1.53
C VAL A 382 -7.84 -23.42 1.89
N VAL A 383 -7.01 -22.48 2.36
CA VAL A 383 -5.57 -22.72 2.55
C VAL A 383 -5.32 -23.76 3.63
N THR A 384 -6.04 -23.69 4.75
CA THR A 384 -5.85 -24.60 5.89
C THR A 384 -6.23 -26.05 5.50
N PRO A 385 -7.43 -26.34 4.97
CA PRO A 385 -7.75 -27.67 4.46
C PRO A 385 -6.80 -28.18 3.37
N LEU A 386 -6.42 -27.32 2.42
CA LEU A 386 -5.49 -27.70 1.36
C LEU A 386 -4.10 -28.09 1.92
N SER A 387 -3.64 -27.38 2.95
CA SER A 387 -2.38 -27.69 3.64
C SER A 387 -2.42 -29.06 4.30
N VAL A 388 -3.56 -29.46 4.87
CA VAL A 388 -3.75 -30.81 5.42
C VAL A 388 -3.64 -31.87 4.33
N LEU A 389 -4.27 -31.66 3.17
CA LEU A 389 -4.19 -32.60 2.04
C LEU A 389 -2.76 -32.74 1.51
N VAL A 390 -2.04 -31.62 1.38
CA VAL A 390 -0.62 -31.61 0.97
C VAL A 390 0.24 -32.39 1.97
N ASN A 391 0.12 -32.11 3.27
CA ASN A 391 0.95 -32.72 4.31
C ASN A 391 0.69 -34.22 4.46
N ASN A 392 -0.56 -34.66 4.25
CA ASN A 392 -0.94 -36.07 4.25
C ASN A 392 -0.63 -36.79 2.92
N LYS A 393 0.02 -36.11 1.96
CA LYS A 393 0.35 -36.66 0.63
C LYS A 393 -0.87 -37.18 -0.14
N MET A 394 -2.01 -36.53 0.05
CA MET A 394 -3.28 -36.86 -0.61
C MET A 394 -3.40 -36.19 -2.00
N ILE A 395 -2.41 -35.39 -2.40
CA ILE A 395 -2.35 -34.71 -3.69
C ILE A 395 -1.21 -35.31 -4.49
N GLU A 396 -1.50 -35.69 -5.73
CA GLU A 396 -0.56 -36.28 -6.67
C GLU A 396 -0.19 -35.29 -7.78
N ALA A 397 0.88 -35.60 -8.52
CA ALA A 397 1.27 -34.80 -9.67
C ALA A 397 0.19 -34.88 -10.77
N ALA A 398 -0.08 -33.73 -11.39
CA ALA A 398 -1.12 -33.52 -12.39
C ALA A 398 -2.57 -33.62 -11.86
N ASP A 399 -2.77 -33.65 -10.54
CA ASP A 399 -4.11 -33.54 -9.97
C ASP A 399 -4.80 -32.23 -10.37
N HIS A 400 -6.09 -32.32 -10.68
CA HIS A 400 -6.99 -31.19 -10.76
C HIS A 400 -7.98 -31.27 -9.60
N LEU A 401 -7.79 -30.36 -8.63
CA LEU A 401 -8.68 -30.19 -7.49
C LEU A 401 -9.68 -29.08 -7.76
N GLU A 402 -10.96 -29.36 -7.55
CA GLU A 402 -12.01 -28.35 -7.51
C GLU A 402 -12.54 -28.20 -6.09
N ALA A 403 -12.47 -26.99 -5.57
CA ALA A 403 -13.13 -26.60 -4.34
C ALA A 403 -14.64 -26.47 -4.58
N ARG A 404 -15.44 -27.25 -3.84
CA ARG A 404 -16.91 -27.22 -3.85
C ARG A 404 -17.43 -26.93 -2.44
N VAL A 405 -18.63 -26.38 -2.35
CA VAL A 405 -19.34 -26.22 -1.07
C VAL A 405 -20.20 -27.44 -0.80
N GLU A 406 -20.09 -27.97 0.41
CA GLU A 406 -20.97 -29.03 0.90
C GLU A 406 -21.63 -28.62 2.21
N LYS A 407 -22.85 -29.12 2.42
CA LYS A 407 -23.54 -28.98 3.69
C LYS A 407 -23.05 -30.06 4.62
N GLY A 408 -22.54 -29.68 5.79
CA GLY A 408 -22.10 -30.63 6.79
C GLY A 408 -23.25 -31.57 7.17
N SER A 409 -23.07 -32.87 6.95
CA SER A 409 -23.96 -33.91 7.46
C SER A 409 -23.33 -34.53 8.70
N GLY A 410 -23.65 -34.05 9.91
CA GLY A 410 -23.18 -34.73 11.12
C GLY A 410 -23.36 -33.99 12.44
N GLU A 411 -23.77 -34.75 13.45
CA GLU A 411 -24.16 -34.40 14.82
C GLU A 411 -23.01 -33.89 15.72
N GLU A 412 -21.81 -33.65 15.19
CA GLU A 412 -20.60 -33.38 16.01
C GLU A 412 -20.20 -31.90 16.09
N ASP A 413 -20.77 -31.01 15.28
CA ASP A 413 -20.59 -29.55 15.45
C ASP A 413 -21.81 -28.75 14.94
N PRO A 414 -22.74 -28.35 15.81
CA PRO A 414 -23.99 -27.68 15.42
C PRO A 414 -23.80 -26.30 14.73
N GLY A 415 -22.56 -25.79 14.68
CA GLY A 415 -22.24 -24.42 14.26
C GLY A 415 -21.87 -24.23 12.79
N GLU A 416 -21.33 -25.23 12.09
CA GLU A 416 -20.83 -25.06 10.71
C GLU A 416 -21.69 -25.79 9.68
N LYS A 417 -22.68 -25.09 9.13
CA LYS A 417 -23.64 -25.66 8.17
C LYS A 417 -23.08 -25.91 6.77
N GLU A 418 -21.99 -25.25 6.39
CA GLU A 418 -21.41 -25.31 5.04
C GLU A 418 -19.87 -25.26 5.11
N MET A 419 -19.20 -26.12 4.35
CA MET A 419 -17.73 -26.21 4.30
C MET A 419 -17.21 -26.39 2.87
N ILE A 420 -15.96 -26.00 2.63
CA ILE A 420 -15.28 -26.25 1.35
C ILE A 420 -14.63 -27.63 1.40
N VAL A 421 -14.96 -28.45 0.41
CA VAL A 421 -14.40 -29.79 0.18
C VAL A 421 -13.72 -29.81 -1.19
N PHE A 422 -12.61 -30.53 -1.30
CA PHE A 422 -11.82 -30.61 -2.53
C PHE A 422 -12.12 -31.93 -3.24
N TYR A 423 -12.65 -31.83 -4.45
CA TYR A 423 -12.92 -32.96 -5.31
C TYR A 423 -11.80 -33.11 -6.34
N ARG A 424 -11.27 -34.32 -6.48
CA ARG A 424 -10.35 -34.67 -7.57
C ARG A 424 -11.18 -34.91 -8.82
N PHE A 425 -10.96 -34.12 -9.87
CA PHE A 425 -11.44 -34.49 -11.20
C PHE A 425 -10.57 -35.63 -11.75
N PRO A 426 -11.11 -36.52 -12.60
CA PRO A 426 -10.26 -37.43 -13.36
C PRO A 426 -9.17 -36.59 -14.06
N PRO A 427 -7.91 -37.08 -14.10
CA PRO A 427 -6.81 -36.33 -14.69
C PRO A 427 -7.21 -35.90 -16.08
N SER A 428 -7.28 -34.58 -16.30
CA SER A 428 -7.61 -34.04 -17.60
C SER A 428 -6.61 -34.59 -18.62
N GLU A 429 -7.10 -35.26 -19.66
CA GLU A 429 -6.27 -35.67 -20.81
C GLU A 429 -5.77 -34.45 -21.62
N ASP A 430 -6.24 -33.24 -21.32
CA ASP A 430 -5.83 -31.99 -21.99
C ASP A 430 -4.47 -31.47 -21.45
N PRO A 431 -3.38 -31.57 -22.23
CA PRO A 431 -2.05 -31.12 -21.81
C PRO A 431 -1.96 -29.59 -21.63
N LEU A 432 -2.95 -28.84 -22.12
CA LEU A 432 -2.98 -27.37 -22.02
C LEU A 432 -3.36 -26.89 -20.62
N LEU A 433 -4.09 -27.69 -19.83
CA LEU A 433 -4.42 -27.36 -18.43
C LEU A 433 -3.23 -27.55 -17.48
N LEU A 434 -2.27 -28.40 -17.87
CA LEU A 434 -1.02 -28.64 -17.15
C LEU A 434 0.14 -27.74 -17.61
N SER A 435 -0.03 -27.05 -18.74
CA SER A 435 0.98 -26.16 -19.31
C SER A 435 0.78 -24.73 -18.81
N PRO A 436 1.82 -24.04 -18.33
CA PRO A 436 1.70 -22.63 -17.95
C PRO A 436 1.23 -21.79 -19.15
N PRO A 437 0.42 -20.73 -18.94
CA PRO A 437 0.01 -19.85 -20.02
C PRO A 437 1.26 -19.34 -20.73
N LYS A 438 1.36 -19.59 -22.05
CA LYS A 438 2.50 -19.15 -22.84
C LYS A 438 2.65 -17.64 -22.69
N LEU A 439 3.70 -17.21 -21.99
CA LEU A 439 4.12 -15.82 -21.94
C LEU A 439 4.21 -15.33 -23.39
N ARG A 440 3.37 -14.34 -23.74
CA ARG A 440 3.43 -13.64 -25.02
C ARG A 440 4.86 -13.13 -25.16
N ARG A 441 5.69 -13.83 -25.94
CA ARG A 441 7.05 -13.35 -26.26
C ARG A 441 6.88 -11.98 -26.90
N ARG A 442 7.42 -10.95 -26.26
CA ARG A 442 7.68 -9.66 -26.92
C ARG A 442 8.40 -10.00 -28.21
N ARG A 443 7.85 -9.55 -29.35
CA ARG A 443 8.57 -9.55 -30.62
C ARG A 443 9.87 -8.77 -30.38
N THR A 444 10.96 -9.49 -30.19
CA THR A 444 12.30 -8.95 -30.36
C THR A 444 12.48 -8.80 -31.85
N SER A 445 12.35 -7.57 -32.35
CA SER A 445 12.87 -7.19 -33.66
C SER A 445 14.38 -7.47 -33.64
N SER A 446 14.80 -8.49 -34.37
CA SER A 446 16.21 -8.65 -34.75
C SER A 446 16.36 -8.05 -36.16
N PRO A 447 17.39 -7.25 -36.42
CA PRO A 447 17.66 -6.71 -37.74
C PRO A 447 18.25 -7.82 -38.60
N GLU A 448 17.60 -8.16 -39.70
CA GLU A 448 18.23 -8.94 -40.76
C GLU A 448 19.32 -8.07 -41.40
N GLY A 449 20.56 -8.54 -41.26
CA GLY A 449 21.72 -8.01 -41.95
C GLY A 449 21.60 -8.26 -43.44
N GLY A 450 22.10 -7.30 -44.22
CA GLY A 450 22.30 -7.46 -45.65
C GLY A 450 23.37 -8.50 -45.98
N SER A 451 23.23 -9.10 -47.16
CA SER A 451 24.33 -9.30 -48.12
C SER A 451 23.77 -9.91 -49.41
N ALA A 452 23.67 -9.08 -50.43
CA ALA A 452 23.99 -9.38 -51.83
C ALA A 452 24.04 -8.05 -52.60
#